data_AF-A0A6L9SSM3-F1
#
_entry.id   AF-A0A6L9SSM3-F1
#
_cell.length_a   1.000
_cell.length_b   1.000
_cell.length_c   1.000
_cell.angle_alpha   90.00
_cell.angle_beta   90.00
_cell.angle_gamma   90.00
#
_symmetry.space_group_name_H-M   'P 1'
#
loop_
_entity.id
_entity.type
_entity.pdbx_description
1 polymer ?
#
loop_
_entity_poly.entity_id
_entity_poly.type
_entity_poly.pdbx_seq_one_letter_code
_entity_poly.pdbx_strand_id
1 'polypeptide(L)'
;MPGAYGSEIMREGQRYRLSFTVGGLLAPQGRILASLFMADGGSSGDLHAPGAELGERIACIRQRAIDGDVLAIRTHAANVRMVREVLKRLSALTERELRYLAAAGTPMDDCRALMWLAMCRYYAIVGEFADEVLRDRYLMGMPTVTRGDHDRFILAKSMWHPELEELSPATAGKLRSNVFKAMGEAGLVEKTDGTLLPSLLGAPLTAILECRPESFAYFPIREH
;
A
#
# COMPACT_ATOMS: atom_id res chain seq x y z
N MET A 1 13.37 7.80 14.89
CA MET A 1 12.55 6.64 14.47
C MET A 1 11.45 7.17 13.57
N PRO A 2 11.32 6.71 12.32
CA PRO A 2 10.12 7.00 11.53
C PRO A 2 8.90 6.59 12.36
N GLY A 3 7.84 7.40 12.40
CA GLY A 3 6.62 7.05 13.12
C GLY A 3 6.17 5.64 12.73
N ALA A 4 5.70 4.82 13.68
CA ALA A 4 5.30 3.44 13.40
C ALA A 4 4.04 3.33 12.50
N TYR A 5 3.41 4.47 12.22
CA TYR A 5 2.17 4.66 11.47
C TYR A 5 2.29 5.93 10.61
N GLY A 6 1.43 6.05 9.60
CA GLY A 6 1.43 7.12 8.60
C GLY A 6 2.33 6.84 7.41
N SER A 7 2.22 7.68 6.39
CA SER A 7 3.04 7.63 5.18
C SER A 7 4.51 7.79 5.52
N GLU A 8 5.34 7.11 4.76
CA GLU A 8 6.78 7.27 4.80
C GLU A 8 7.19 8.35 3.80
N ILE A 9 7.60 9.51 4.31
CA ILE A 9 8.18 10.58 3.51
C ILE A 9 9.69 10.48 3.64
N MET A 10 10.39 10.18 2.54
CA MET A 10 11.85 10.13 2.54
C MET A 10 12.46 11.51 2.76
N ARG A 11 13.39 11.58 3.70
CA ARG A 11 14.21 12.75 4.01
C ARG A 11 15.68 12.33 3.94
N GLU A 12 16.57 13.29 3.74
CA GLU A 12 18.00 13.03 3.69
C GLU A 12 18.48 12.27 4.95
N GLY A 13 19.19 11.15 4.73
CA GLY A 13 19.67 10.27 5.80
C GLY A 13 18.62 9.36 6.45
N GLN A 14 17.37 9.33 5.97
CA GLN A 14 16.34 8.43 6.49
C GLN A 14 16.45 7.03 5.86
N ARG A 15 16.36 5.99 6.69
CA ARG A 15 16.32 4.60 6.23
C ARG A 15 14.91 4.19 5.80
N TYR A 16 14.79 3.35 4.78
CA TYR A 16 13.51 2.79 4.32
C TYR A 16 12.89 1.81 5.34
N ARG A 17 11.55 1.81 5.42
CA ARG A 17 10.79 0.72 6.05
C ARG A 17 10.75 -0.50 5.14
N LEU A 18 11.38 -1.58 5.57
CA LEU A 18 11.46 -2.84 4.83
C LEU A 18 10.63 -3.98 5.47
N SER A 19 9.60 -3.61 6.25
CA SER A 19 8.82 -4.59 7.03
C SER A 19 7.69 -5.29 6.26
N PHE A 20 7.56 -5.08 4.94
CA PHE A 20 6.50 -5.64 4.09
C PHE A 20 6.71 -7.10 3.71
N THR A 21 7.00 -7.95 4.70
CA THR A 21 7.26 -9.38 4.50
C THR A 21 5.98 -10.22 4.57
N VAL A 22 4.87 -9.65 5.05
CA VAL A 22 3.59 -10.33 5.25
C VAL A 22 2.61 -10.06 4.12
N GLY A 23 2.21 -11.13 3.43
CA GLY A 23 1.07 -11.15 2.50
C GLY A 23 1.24 -10.29 1.24
N GLY A 24 0.32 -10.47 0.28
CA GLY A 24 0.22 -9.62 -0.91
C GLY A 24 -0.37 -8.25 -0.56
N LEU A 25 -1.43 -7.87 -1.24
CA LEU A 25 -2.09 -6.57 -1.14
C LEU A 25 -3.02 -6.45 0.08
N LEU A 26 -3.67 -7.56 0.46
CA LEU A 26 -4.56 -7.67 1.63
C LEU A 26 -5.86 -6.85 1.53
N ALA A 27 -6.43 -6.72 0.31
CA ALA A 27 -7.65 -5.95 0.06
C ALA A 27 -8.88 -6.38 0.89
N PRO A 28 -9.23 -7.67 0.99
CA PRO A 28 -10.36 -8.10 1.82
C PRO A 28 -10.15 -7.75 3.30
N GLN A 29 -8.94 -7.97 3.82
CA GLN A 29 -8.60 -7.68 5.21
C GLN A 29 -8.58 -6.16 5.49
N GLY A 30 -8.08 -5.38 4.52
CA GLY A 30 -8.11 -3.92 4.56
C GLY A 30 -9.53 -3.39 4.70
N ARG A 31 -10.47 -3.89 3.87
CA ARG A 31 -11.89 -3.54 3.97
C ARG A 31 -12.46 -3.87 5.34
N ILE A 32 -12.25 -5.10 5.83
CA ILE A 32 -12.78 -5.56 7.11
C ILE A 32 -12.30 -4.66 8.27
N LEU A 33 -10.99 -4.38 8.35
CA LEU A 33 -10.45 -3.55 9.43
C LEU A 33 -10.82 -2.07 9.28
N ALA A 34 -10.96 -1.56 8.04
CA ALA A 34 -11.48 -0.23 7.79
C ALA A 34 -12.93 -0.09 8.29
N SER A 35 -13.78 -1.08 8.01
CA SER A 35 -15.17 -1.11 8.52
C SER A 35 -15.21 -1.17 10.04
N LEU A 36 -14.36 -1.98 10.68
CA LEU A 36 -14.25 -2.02 12.15
C LEU A 36 -13.87 -0.65 12.74
N PHE A 37 -12.86 0.01 12.16
CA PHE A 37 -12.42 1.34 12.60
C PHE A 37 -13.52 2.40 12.47
N MET A 38 -14.28 2.36 11.38
CA MET A 38 -15.39 3.31 11.14
C MET A 38 -16.56 3.07 12.09
N ALA A 39 -16.88 1.81 12.42
CA ALA A 39 -17.93 1.46 13.37
C ALA A 39 -17.65 1.94 14.81
N ASP A 40 -16.36 2.07 15.18
CA ASP A 40 -15.92 2.48 16.51
C ASP A 40 -15.95 4.00 16.74
N GLY A 41 -16.48 4.78 15.81
CA GLY A 41 -16.39 6.25 15.88
C GLY A 41 -14.96 6.75 15.67
N GLY A 42 -14.10 5.95 15.03
CA GLY A 42 -12.72 6.32 14.70
C GLY A 42 -12.62 7.49 13.72
N SER A 43 -13.73 7.94 13.12
CA SER A 43 -13.86 9.15 12.30
C SER A 43 -14.03 10.39 13.17
N SER A 44 -13.30 11.47 12.87
CA SER A 44 -13.41 12.73 13.65
C SER A 44 -14.71 13.50 13.36
N GLY A 45 -15.60 12.99 12.50
CA GLY A 45 -16.78 13.71 12.01
C GLY A 45 -16.46 14.87 11.06
N ASP A 46 -15.24 15.41 11.11
CA ASP A 46 -14.77 16.49 10.25
C ASP A 46 -14.26 15.95 8.90
N LEU A 47 -15.17 15.92 7.92
CA LEU A 47 -14.93 15.56 6.53
C LEU A 47 -14.14 16.63 5.75
N HIS A 48 -13.91 17.81 6.34
CA HIS A 48 -13.26 18.95 5.71
C HIS A 48 -11.87 19.26 6.30
N ALA A 49 -11.46 18.57 7.36
CA ALA A 49 -10.08 18.60 7.83
C ALA A 49 -9.16 18.04 6.72
N PRO A 50 -8.27 18.87 6.13
CA PRO A 50 -7.45 18.45 5.00
C PRO A 50 -6.45 17.38 5.43
N GLY A 51 -6.47 16.22 4.77
CA GLY A 51 -5.30 15.35 4.59
C GLY A 51 -4.64 14.77 5.84
N ALA A 52 -5.20 14.91 7.04
CA ALA A 52 -4.60 14.34 8.25
C ALA A 52 -4.69 12.81 8.19
N GLU A 53 -3.55 12.19 7.89
CA GLU A 53 -3.40 10.74 7.92
C GLU A 53 -3.85 10.22 9.29
N LEU A 54 -4.66 9.15 9.27
CA LEU A 54 -5.27 8.63 10.48
C LEU A 54 -4.25 8.03 11.47
N GLY A 55 -3.02 7.76 11.01
CA GLY A 55 -1.85 7.59 11.86
C GLY A 55 -2.10 6.71 13.08
N GLU A 56 -1.69 7.18 14.26
CA GLU A 56 -1.79 6.42 15.51
C GLU A 56 -3.24 6.09 15.94
N ARG A 57 -4.26 6.82 15.46
CA ARG A 57 -5.66 6.55 15.83
C ARG A 57 -6.09 5.15 15.42
N ILE A 58 -5.63 4.68 14.26
CA ILE A 58 -5.99 3.34 13.78
C ILE A 58 -5.41 2.21 14.66
N ALA A 59 -4.40 2.51 15.48
CA ALA A 59 -3.86 1.55 16.42
C ALA A 59 -4.85 1.17 17.53
N CYS A 60 -5.90 1.98 17.80
CA CYS A 60 -6.86 1.72 18.87
C CYS A 60 -7.66 0.42 18.64
N ILE A 61 -7.93 0.06 17.39
CA ILE A 61 -8.68 -1.15 17.05
C ILE A 61 -7.84 -2.43 17.07
N ARG A 62 -6.52 -2.32 17.31
CA ARG A 62 -5.59 -3.45 17.18
C ARG A 62 -5.95 -4.62 18.09
N GLN A 63 -6.16 -4.38 19.39
CA GLN A 63 -6.47 -5.46 20.33
C GLN A 63 -7.80 -6.11 19.99
N ARG A 64 -8.83 -5.30 19.72
CA ARG A 64 -10.15 -5.81 19.34
C ARG A 64 -10.13 -6.64 18.05
N ALA A 65 -9.36 -6.23 17.05
CA ALA A 65 -9.21 -6.98 15.80
C ALA A 65 -8.52 -8.35 16.02
N ILE A 66 -7.57 -8.42 16.96
CA ILE A 66 -6.85 -9.64 17.31
C ILE A 66 -7.73 -10.56 18.15
N ASP A 67 -8.33 -10.02 19.22
CA ASP A 67 -9.12 -10.76 20.20
C ASP A 67 -10.46 -11.24 19.63
N GLY A 68 -11.06 -10.44 18.75
CA GLY A 68 -12.31 -10.78 18.07
C GLY A 68 -12.15 -11.73 16.88
N ASP A 69 -10.92 -12.21 16.58
CA ASP A 69 -10.57 -13.01 15.38
C ASP A 69 -11.26 -12.51 14.10
N VAL A 70 -11.25 -11.19 13.90
CA VAL A 70 -12.08 -10.51 12.89
C VAL A 70 -11.68 -10.93 11.46
N LEU A 71 -10.45 -11.40 11.27
CA LEU A 71 -9.94 -11.90 10.00
C LEU A 71 -10.15 -13.42 9.80
N ALA A 72 -10.66 -14.13 10.82
CA ALA A 72 -10.87 -15.58 10.85
C ALA A 72 -9.63 -16.37 10.41
N ILE A 73 -8.45 -16.02 10.94
CA ILE A 73 -7.17 -16.61 10.52
C ILE A 73 -6.84 -17.79 11.43
N ARG A 74 -6.59 -18.95 10.81
CA ARG A 74 -6.38 -20.26 11.48
C ARG A 74 -5.40 -20.29 12.66
N THR A 75 -4.41 -19.40 12.70
CA THR A 75 -3.48 -19.34 13.84
C THR A 75 -3.38 -17.93 14.38
N HIS A 76 -3.41 -17.80 15.71
CA HIS A 76 -3.32 -16.51 16.40
C HIS A 76 -2.07 -15.73 15.99
N ALA A 77 -0.90 -16.39 15.90
CA ALA A 77 0.33 -15.74 15.49
C ALA A 77 0.28 -15.19 14.04
N ALA A 78 -0.40 -15.87 13.12
CA ALA A 78 -0.62 -15.36 11.77
C ALA A 78 -1.64 -14.22 11.77
N ASN A 79 -2.70 -14.31 12.59
CA ASN A 79 -3.70 -13.26 12.75
C ASN A 79 -3.05 -11.96 13.22
N VAL A 80 -2.28 -12.02 14.31
CA VAL A 80 -1.55 -10.87 14.88
C VAL A 80 -0.63 -10.21 13.84
N ARG A 81 0.13 -11.00 13.08
CA ARG A 81 1.00 -10.47 12.03
C ARG A 81 0.20 -9.78 10.92
N MET A 82 -0.90 -10.39 10.48
CA MET A 82 -1.75 -9.85 9.43
C MET A 82 -2.42 -8.55 9.85
N VAL A 83 -3.06 -8.53 11.03
CA VAL A 83 -3.71 -7.33 11.58
C VAL A 83 -2.71 -6.19 11.67
N ARG A 84 -1.51 -6.44 12.22
CA ARG A 84 -0.46 -5.41 12.32
C ARG A 84 -0.07 -4.85 10.96
N GLU A 85 0.11 -5.70 9.97
CA GLU A 85 0.49 -5.26 8.62
C GLU A 85 -0.62 -4.45 7.93
N VAL A 86 -1.88 -4.88 8.06
CA VAL A 86 -3.00 -4.14 7.48
C VAL A 86 -3.15 -2.78 8.15
N LEU A 87 -3.10 -2.71 9.49
CA LEU A 87 -3.22 -1.44 10.22
C LEU A 87 -2.10 -0.45 9.88
N LYS A 88 -0.88 -0.94 9.64
CA LYS A 88 0.22 -0.11 9.13
C LYS A 88 -0.16 0.56 7.81
N ARG A 89 -0.58 -0.21 6.82
CA ARG A 89 -0.96 0.33 5.50
C ARG A 89 -2.15 1.29 5.61
N LEU A 90 -3.20 0.89 6.31
CA LEU A 90 -4.39 1.72 6.49
C LEU A 90 -4.09 3.06 7.17
N SER A 91 -3.05 3.14 8.02
CA SER A 91 -2.66 4.39 8.67
C SER A 91 -2.10 5.45 7.71
N ALA A 92 -1.68 5.07 6.51
CA ALA A 92 -1.20 5.97 5.46
C ALA A 92 -2.33 6.47 4.54
N LEU A 93 -3.58 6.03 4.79
CA LEU A 93 -4.76 6.56 4.13
C LEU A 93 -5.32 7.75 4.91
N THR A 94 -5.94 8.66 4.16
CA THR A 94 -6.78 9.72 4.68
C THR A 94 -8.10 9.15 5.19
N GLU A 95 -8.79 9.90 6.05
CA GLU A 95 -10.11 9.48 6.56
C GLU A 95 -11.14 9.27 5.45
N ARG A 96 -11.09 10.09 4.38
CA ARG A 96 -11.99 9.96 3.23
C ARG A 96 -11.74 8.67 2.45
N GLU A 97 -10.49 8.35 2.18
CA GLU A 97 -10.10 7.08 1.53
C GLU A 97 -10.48 5.87 2.39
N LEU A 98 -10.26 5.93 3.71
CA LEU A 98 -10.60 4.83 4.60
C LEU A 98 -12.12 4.62 4.71
N ARG A 99 -12.91 5.70 4.71
CA ARG A 99 -14.38 5.61 4.68
C ARG A 99 -14.87 4.98 3.38
N TYR A 100 -14.27 5.34 2.25
CA TYR A 100 -14.58 4.71 0.97
C TYR A 100 -14.19 3.23 0.99
N LEU A 101 -13.01 2.87 1.52
CA LEU A 101 -12.59 1.48 1.68
C LEU A 101 -13.58 0.66 2.52
N ALA A 102 -14.11 1.25 3.60
CA ALA A 102 -15.01 0.62 4.56
C ALA A 102 -16.45 0.43 4.05
N ALA A 103 -16.86 1.17 3.01
CA ALA A 103 -18.24 1.17 2.55
C ALA A 103 -18.60 -0.15 1.85
N ALA A 104 -19.78 -0.70 2.18
CA ALA A 104 -20.26 -1.98 1.64
C ALA A 104 -20.40 -1.98 0.11
N GLY A 105 -20.71 -0.82 -0.48
CA GLY A 105 -20.90 -0.65 -1.93
C GLY A 105 -19.60 -0.48 -2.73
N THR A 106 -18.45 -0.38 -2.08
CA THR A 106 -17.18 -0.13 -2.79
C THR A 106 -16.78 -1.35 -3.62
N PRO A 107 -16.49 -1.20 -4.92
CA PRO A 107 -15.99 -2.29 -5.75
C PRO A 107 -14.70 -2.89 -5.20
N MET A 108 -14.50 -4.19 -5.42
CA MET A 108 -13.27 -4.85 -4.93
C MET A 108 -12.02 -4.32 -5.65
N ASP A 109 -12.14 -3.91 -6.91
CA ASP A 109 -11.03 -3.33 -7.67
C ASP A 109 -10.60 -1.98 -7.08
N ASP A 110 -11.53 -1.13 -6.68
CA ASP A 110 -11.22 0.10 -5.95
C ASP A 110 -10.57 -0.18 -4.59
N CYS A 111 -11.01 -1.23 -3.87
CA CYS A 111 -10.36 -1.62 -2.62
C CYS A 111 -8.93 -2.14 -2.84
N ARG A 112 -8.69 -2.83 -3.95
CA ARG A 112 -7.33 -3.26 -4.34
C ARG A 112 -6.47 -2.04 -4.67
N ALA A 113 -6.97 -1.11 -5.48
CA ALA A 113 -6.27 0.13 -5.80
C ALA A 113 -5.94 0.95 -4.55
N LEU A 114 -6.89 1.10 -3.61
CA LEU A 114 -6.65 1.78 -2.34
C LEU A 114 -5.60 1.08 -1.46
N MET A 115 -5.61 -0.25 -1.41
CA MET A 115 -4.59 -0.97 -0.63
C MET A 115 -3.20 -0.94 -1.29
N TRP A 116 -3.13 -0.80 -2.61
CA TRP A 116 -1.88 -0.56 -3.33
C TRP A 116 -1.34 0.81 -2.98
N LEU A 117 -2.19 1.84 -3.10
CA LEU A 117 -1.89 3.21 -2.69
C LEU A 117 -1.40 3.26 -1.22
N ALA A 118 -2.10 2.58 -0.31
CA ALA A 118 -1.71 2.49 1.09
C ALA A 118 -0.32 1.86 1.28
N MET A 119 0.00 0.83 0.49
CA MET A 119 1.31 0.19 0.51
C MET A 119 2.42 1.11 -0.02
N CYS A 120 2.18 1.79 -1.15
CA CYS A 120 3.11 2.76 -1.74
C CYS A 120 3.40 3.93 -0.81
N ARG A 121 2.38 4.45 -0.12
CA ARG A 121 2.55 5.54 0.84
C ARG A 121 3.22 5.09 2.13
N TYR A 122 2.88 3.91 2.66
CA TYR A 122 3.46 3.45 3.93
C TYR A 122 4.92 2.97 3.78
N TYR A 123 5.28 2.45 2.60
CA TYR A 123 6.63 1.97 2.25
C TYR A 123 7.17 2.79 1.08
N ALA A 124 7.99 3.80 1.36
CA ALA A 124 8.46 4.73 0.35
C ALA A 124 9.21 4.04 -0.80
N ILE A 125 9.99 2.98 -0.51
CA ILE A 125 10.68 2.20 -1.54
C ILE A 125 9.70 1.56 -2.55
N VAL A 126 8.48 1.21 -2.11
CA VAL A 126 7.44 0.66 -2.98
C VAL A 126 6.77 1.79 -3.76
N GLY A 127 6.54 2.94 -3.13
CA GLY A 127 6.02 4.13 -3.81
C GLY A 127 6.96 4.64 -4.90
N GLU A 128 8.25 4.74 -4.61
CA GLU A 128 9.29 5.12 -5.58
C GLU A 128 9.42 4.10 -6.71
N PHE A 129 9.32 2.79 -6.42
CA PHE A 129 9.29 1.79 -7.48
C PHE A 129 8.03 1.93 -8.38
N ALA A 130 6.89 2.28 -7.78
CA ALA A 130 5.65 2.48 -8.52
C ALA A 130 5.74 3.71 -9.46
N ASP A 131 6.39 4.78 -9.01
CA ASP A 131 6.57 6.00 -9.79
C ASP A 131 7.68 5.83 -10.84
N GLU A 132 8.91 5.53 -10.41
CA GLU A 132 10.13 5.54 -11.24
C GLU A 132 10.27 4.33 -12.17
N VAL A 133 9.50 3.26 -11.95
CA VAL A 133 9.61 2.04 -12.76
C VAL A 133 8.28 1.64 -13.34
N LEU A 134 7.26 1.41 -12.50
CA LEU A 134 5.97 0.93 -12.97
C LEU A 134 5.29 1.95 -13.89
N ARG A 135 5.13 3.19 -13.42
CA ARG A 135 4.50 4.27 -14.20
C ARG A 135 5.36 4.71 -15.38
N ASP A 136 6.65 4.94 -15.17
CA ASP A 136 7.57 5.32 -16.25
C ASP A 136 7.57 4.33 -17.41
N ARG A 137 7.64 3.02 -17.13
CA ARG A 137 7.59 2.00 -18.19
C ARG A 137 6.25 1.99 -18.92
N TYR A 138 5.15 2.20 -18.22
CA TYR A 138 3.83 2.33 -18.82
C TYR A 138 3.74 3.56 -19.74
N LEU A 139 4.25 4.71 -19.31
CA LEU A 139 4.27 5.95 -20.10
C LEU A 139 5.17 5.82 -21.35
N MET A 140 6.29 5.12 -21.22
CA MET A 140 7.19 4.80 -22.34
C MET A 140 6.62 3.72 -23.29
N GLY A 141 5.46 3.14 -22.99
CA GLY A 141 4.85 2.09 -23.82
C GLY A 141 5.59 0.75 -23.77
N MET A 142 6.37 0.51 -22.71
CA MET A 142 7.02 -0.78 -22.50
C MET A 142 5.96 -1.83 -22.17
N PRO A 143 6.08 -3.07 -22.67
CA PRO A 143 5.02 -4.06 -22.51
C PRO A 143 4.96 -4.67 -21.11
N THR A 144 6.09 -4.74 -20.41
CA THR A 144 6.22 -5.51 -19.15
C THR A 144 7.08 -4.80 -18.12
N VAL A 145 6.86 -5.14 -16.84
CA VAL A 145 7.79 -4.88 -15.72
C VAL A 145 8.30 -6.21 -15.20
N THR A 146 9.62 -6.37 -15.17
CA THR A 146 10.27 -7.63 -14.82
C THR A 146 10.96 -7.56 -13.47
N ARG A 147 11.27 -8.74 -12.89
CA ARG A 147 12.08 -8.81 -11.67
C ARG A 147 13.46 -8.17 -11.83
N GLY A 148 14.03 -8.19 -13.05
CA GLY A 148 15.29 -7.52 -13.34
C GLY A 148 15.19 -5.99 -13.29
N ASP A 149 14.03 -5.42 -13.62
CA ASP A 149 13.78 -3.97 -13.45
C ASP A 149 13.79 -3.59 -11.97
N HIS A 150 13.14 -4.39 -11.13
CA HIS A 150 13.18 -4.22 -9.68
C HIS A 150 14.60 -4.34 -9.12
N ASP A 151 15.38 -5.32 -9.58
CA ASP A 151 16.75 -5.51 -9.08
C ASP A 151 17.67 -4.35 -9.45
N ARG A 152 17.52 -3.80 -10.67
CA ARG A 152 18.22 -2.58 -11.09
C ARG A 152 17.81 -1.36 -10.25
N PHE A 153 16.52 -1.22 -9.97
CA PHE A 153 16.00 -0.16 -9.12
C PHE A 153 16.59 -0.23 -7.70
N ILE A 154 16.56 -1.40 -7.05
CA ILE A 154 17.12 -1.57 -5.70
C ILE A 154 18.62 -1.29 -5.69
N LEU A 155 19.36 -1.75 -6.71
CA LEU A 155 20.80 -1.46 -6.83
C LEU A 155 21.08 0.03 -6.97
N ALA A 156 20.27 0.76 -7.73
CA ALA A 156 20.42 2.21 -7.86
C ALA A 156 20.15 2.94 -6.53
N LYS A 157 19.12 2.53 -5.79
CA LYS A 157 18.79 3.11 -4.48
C LYS A 157 19.85 2.76 -3.42
N SER A 158 20.47 1.59 -3.50
CA SER A 158 21.45 1.13 -2.49
C SER A 158 22.69 2.03 -2.38
N MET A 159 23.03 2.75 -3.47
CA MET A 159 24.12 3.73 -3.49
C MET A 159 24.01 4.81 -2.41
N TRP A 160 22.77 5.14 -2.01
CA TRP A 160 22.49 6.18 -1.01
C TRP A 160 21.77 5.63 0.23
N HIS A 161 21.36 4.36 0.19
CA HIS A 161 20.57 3.69 1.22
C HIS A 161 21.23 2.35 1.60
N PRO A 162 22.21 2.37 2.52
CA PRO A 162 23.01 1.18 2.85
C PRO A 162 22.18 0.02 3.43
N GLU A 163 21.02 0.29 4.03
CA GLU A 163 20.08 -0.77 4.45
C GLU A 163 19.66 -1.72 3.33
N LEU A 164 19.69 -1.27 2.08
CA LEU A 164 19.33 -2.10 0.93
C LEU A 164 20.46 -3.08 0.57
N GLU A 165 21.72 -2.70 0.81
CA GLU A 165 22.89 -3.59 0.64
C GLU A 165 23.00 -4.60 1.76
N GLU A 166 22.59 -4.21 2.97
CA GLU A 166 22.58 -5.08 4.16
C GLU A 166 21.53 -6.20 4.08
N LEU A 167 20.62 -6.17 3.09
CA LEU A 167 19.60 -7.19 2.94
C LEU A 167 20.18 -8.56 2.57
N SER A 168 19.83 -9.59 3.35
CA SER A 168 20.11 -10.96 2.93
C SER A 168 19.40 -11.30 1.61
N PRO A 169 19.96 -12.19 0.76
CA PRO A 169 19.33 -12.60 -0.49
C PRO A 169 17.91 -13.16 -0.29
N ALA A 170 17.68 -13.85 0.83
CA ALA A 170 16.37 -14.37 1.19
C ALA A 170 15.35 -13.25 1.48
N THR A 171 15.76 -12.22 2.22
CA THR A 171 14.92 -11.05 2.52
C THR A 171 14.64 -10.25 1.26
N ALA A 172 15.66 -9.92 0.45
CA ALA A 172 15.49 -9.20 -0.80
C ALA A 172 14.54 -9.94 -1.77
N GLY A 173 14.73 -11.25 -1.91
CA GLY A 173 13.84 -12.10 -2.71
C GLY A 173 12.40 -12.11 -2.20
N LYS A 174 12.21 -12.06 -0.88
CA LYS A 174 10.88 -12.02 -0.25
C LYS A 174 10.18 -10.68 -0.46
N LEU A 175 10.89 -9.57 -0.29
CA LEU A 175 10.36 -8.22 -0.53
C LEU A 175 9.92 -8.07 -2.00
N ARG A 176 10.80 -8.45 -2.94
CA ARG A 176 10.49 -8.46 -4.37
C ARG A 176 9.26 -9.30 -4.68
N SER A 177 9.20 -10.54 -4.17
CA SER A 177 8.04 -11.42 -4.38
C SER A 177 6.73 -10.80 -3.88
N ASN A 178 6.77 -10.12 -2.73
CA ASN A 178 5.59 -9.46 -2.17
C ASN A 178 5.16 -8.24 -2.99
N VAL A 179 6.09 -7.42 -3.52
CA VAL A 179 5.77 -6.29 -4.41
C VAL A 179 5.08 -6.78 -5.68
N PHE A 180 5.67 -7.77 -6.38
CA PHE A 180 5.07 -8.32 -7.61
C PHE A 180 3.72 -8.99 -7.36
N LYS A 181 3.58 -9.69 -6.23
CA LYS A 181 2.30 -10.26 -5.81
C LYS A 181 1.26 -9.17 -5.57
N ALA A 182 1.63 -8.07 -4.90
CA ALA A 182 0.74 -6.94 -4.65
C ALA A 182 0.30 -6.26 -5.96
N MET A 183 1.23 -6.02 -6.90
CA MET A 183 0.90 -5.45 -8.22
C MET A 183 -0.10 -6.33 -9.00
N GLY A 184 0.14 -7.65 -9.03
CA GLY A 184 -0.77 -8.59 -9.69
C GLY A 184 -2.12 -8.72 -9.00
N GLU A 185 -2.17 -8.62 -7.67
CA GLU A 185 -3.44 -8.55 -6.92
C GLU A 185 -4.17 -7.23 -7.12
N ALA A 186 -3.45 -6.15 -7.42
CA ALA A 186 -3.98 -4.83 -7.72
C ALA A 186 -4.41 -4.65 -9.19
N GLY A 187 -4.15 -5.65 -10.05
CA GLY A 187 -4.49 -5.59 -11.47
C GLY A 187 -3.62 -4.62 -12.27
N LEU A 188 -2.42 -4.29 -11.78
CA LEU A 188 -1.47 -3.38 -12.43
C LEU A 188 -0.58 -4.11 -13.44
N VAL A 189 -0.40 -5.41 -13.20
CA VAL A 189 0.33 -6.30 -14.09
C VAL A 189 -0.38 -7.65 -14.19
N GLU A 190 -0.23 -8.30 -15.34
CA GLU A 190 -0.62 -9.70 -15.49
C GLU A 190 0.29 -10.60 -14.64
N LYS A 191 -0.30 -11.57 -13.94
CA LYS A 191 0.43 -12.39 -12.96
C LYS A 191 1.38 -13.39 -13.61
N THR A 192 1.12 -13.76 -14.86
CA THR A 192 1.87 -14.79 -15.58
C THR A 192 3.21 -14.27 -16.10
N ASP A 193 3.23 -13.06 -16.65
CA ASP A 193 4.39 -12.54 -17.40
C ASP A 193 4.80 -11.10 -17.04
N GLY A 194 4.05 -10.42 -16.16
CA GLY A 194 4.34 -9.04 -15.77
C GLY A 194 3.95 -8.00 -16.82
N THR A 195 3.06 -8.35 -17.76
CA THR A 195 2.48 -7.40 -18.72
C THR A 195 1.81 -6.26 -18.00
N LEU A 196 2.14 -5.03 -18.35
CA LEU A 196 1.57 -3.81 -17.78
C LEU A 196 0.10 -3.67 -18.18
N LEU A 197 -0.76 -3.40 -17.20
CA LEU A 197 -2.18 -3.16 -17.39
C LEU A 197 -2.50 -1.72 -16.96
N PRO A 198 -3.32 -0.97 -17.74
CA PRO A 198 -3.76 0.34 -17.31
C PRO A 198 -4.62 0.24 -16.04
N SER A 199 -4.43 1.15 -15.09
CA SER A 199 -5.31 1.19 -13.92
C SER A 199 -6.68 1.75 -14.27
N LEU A 200 -7.71 0.96 -13.98
CA LEU A 200 -9.11 1.34 -14.11
C LEU A 200 -9.63 1.76 -12.73
N LEU A 201 -9.44 3.03 -12.38
CA LEU A 201 -9.97 3.60 -11.13
C LEU A 201 -11.44 3.98 -11.33
N GLY A 202 -12.32 3.55 -10.43
CA GLY A 202 -13.72 3.97 -10.45
C GLY A 202 -13.84 5.49 -10.26
N ALA A 203 -14.83 6.11 -10.90
CA ALA A 203 -15.06 7.56 -10.80
C ALA A 203 -15.12 8.11 -9.35
N PRO A 204 -15.76 7.42 -8.37
CA PRO A 204 -15.73 7.87 -6.98
C PRO A 204 -14.31 7.85 -6.38
N LEU A 205 -13.51 6.83 -6.70
CA LEU A 205 -12.12 6.75 -6.25
C LEU A 205 -11.28 7.86 -6.89
N THR A 206 -11.40 8.08 -8.19
CA THR A 206 -10.69 9.17 -8.89
C THR A 206 -10.96 10.53 -8.25
N ALA A 207 -12.22 10.86 -8.01
CA ALA A 207 -12.60 12.10 -7.32
C ALA A 207 -12.03 12.21 -5.88
N ILE A 208 -11.86 11.08 -5.19
CA ILE A 208 -11.18 11.05 -3.88
C ILE A 208 -9.68 11.28 -4.04
N LEU A 209 -9.04 10.76 -5.07
CA LEU A 209 -7.60 10.94 -5.30
C LEU A 209 -7.24 12.32 -5.85
N GLU A 210 -8.18 13.02 -6.49
CA GLU A 210 -7.99 14.40 -6.97
C GLU A 210 -7.67 15.42 -5.86
N CYS A 211 -8.04 15.17 -4.60
CA CYS A 211 -7.60 16.06 -3.51
C CYS A 211 -6.18 15.76 -3.03
N ARG A 212 -5.53 14.72 -3.56
CA ARG A 212 -4.12 14.38 -3.34
C ARG A 212 -3.50 13.82 -4.63
N PRO A 213 -3.34 14.65 -5.68
CA PRO A 213 -3.00 14.20 -7.04
C PRO A 213 -1.70 13.40 -7.15
N GLU A 214 -0.74 13.59 -6.24
CA GLU A 214 0.50 12.80 -6.22
C GLU A 214 0.25 11.29 -6.10
N SER A 215 -0.94 10.89 -5.62
CA SER A 215 -1.37 9.49 -5.53
C SER A 215 -1.46 8.80 -6.89
N PHE A 216 -1.71 9.56 -7.96
CA PHE A 216 -1.79 9.05 -9.32
C PHE A 216 -0.43 8.56 -9.84
N ALA A 217 0.69 9.05 -9.27
CA ALA A 217 2.04 8.61 -9.62
C ALA A 217 2.28 7.12 -9.35
N TYR A 218 1.52 6.52 -8.45
CA TYR A 218 1.66 5.10 -8.11
C TYR A 218 0.91 4.16 -9.06
N PHE A 219 0.21 4.69 -10.07
CA PHE A 219 -0.60 3.89 -10.99
C PHE A 219 -0.12 4.02 -12.45
N PRO A 220 -0.19 2.95 -13.25
CA PRO A 220 0.00 2.99 -14.70
C PRO A 220 -1.19 3.68 -15.38
N ILE A 221 -1.25 5.00 -15.27
CA ILE A 221 -2.22 5.86 -15.94
C ILE A 221 -1.50 6.98 -16.68
N ARG A 222 -2.05 7.38 -17.83
CA ARG A 222 -1.65 8.62 -18.50
C ARG A 222 -2.35 9.77 -17.78
N GLU A 223 -1.62 10.86 -17.54
CA GLU A 223 -2.18 12.05 -16.88
C GLU A 223 -3.52 12.47 -17.48
N HIS A 224 -4.43 12.88 -16.60
CA HIS A 224 -5.77 13.36 -16.93
C HIS A 224 -5.74 14.72 -17.62
#